data_AF-A0A9D7U5Y9-F1
#
_entry.id   AF-A0A9D7U5Y9-F1
#
_cell.length_a   1.000
_cell.length_b   1.000
_cell.length_c   1.000
_cell.angle_alpha   90.00
_cell.angle_beta   90.00
_cell.angle_gamma   90.00
#
_symmetry.space_group_name_H-M   'P 1'
#
loop_
_entity.id
_entity.type
_entity.pdbx_description
1 polymer ?
#
loop_
_entity_poly.entity_id
_entity_poly.type
_entity_poly.pdbx_seq_one_letter_code
_entity_poly.pdbx_strand_id
1 'polypeptide(L)'
;MARPTSKIELLNQSEGNFKKLMALVESTKNPDQEFFPGTMNRNIRDVLAHLHHWHLMMIDWYTVGMSGQTPEIPAKGYTWKTTPRLNRKIWEDYQGTVLEEVKEKLFTSHVNITTLIEKHSNDELFEKKRYRWTGTTSLGAYFIGATSSHYDWALKLIKKGLM
;
A
#
# COMPACT_ATOMS: atom_id res chain seq x y z
N MET A 1 7.29 13.48 -3.53
CA MET A 1 6.89 13.71 -4.93
C MET A 1 5.49 14.31 -4.95
N ALA A 2 5.13 15.04 -6.01
CA ALA A 2 3.76 15.53 -6.19
C ALA A 2 2.80 14.34 -6.34
N ARG A 3 1.62 14.43 -5.72
CA ARG A 3 0.61 13.37 -5.82
C ARG A 3 0.07 13.27 -7.26
N PRO A 4 -0.17 12.06 -7.78
CA PRO A 4 -0.82 11.90 -9.09
C PRO A 4 -2.17 12.61 -9.17
N THR A 5 -2.42 13.21 -10.32
CA THR A 5 -3.66 13.94 -10.65
C THR A 5 -4.39 13.36 -11.85
N SER A 6 -3.83 12.33 -12.49
CA SER A 6 -4.43 11.59 -13.60
C SER A 6 -4.15 10.10 -13.53
N LYS A 7 -4.90 9.29 -14.29
CA LYS A 7 -4.70 7.84 -14.39
C LYS A 7 -3.27 7.50 -14.82
N ILE A 8 -2.77 8.21 -15.84
CA ILE A 8 -1.44 7.99 -16.39
C ILE A 8 -0.37 8.30 -15.34
N GLU A 9 -0.51 9.42 -14.62
CA GLU A 9 0.41 9.75 -13.52
C GLU A 9 0.36 8.71 -12.39
N LEU A 10 -0.83 8.22 -12.04
CA LEU A 10 -1.00 7.22 -10.99
C LEU A 10 -0.30 5.91 -11.36
N LEU A 11 -0.55 5.39 -12.57
CA LEU A 11 0.10 4.17 -13.05
C LEU A 11 1.62 4.35 -13.12
N ASN A 12 2.10 5.43 -13.73
CA ASN A 12 3.54 5.68 -13.87
C ASN A 12 4.25 5.85 -12.52
N GLN A 13 3.64 6.58 -11.57
CA GLN A 13 4.24 6.76 -10.25
C GLN A 13 4.15 5.50 -9.40
N SER A 14 3.05 4.75 -9.48
CA SER A 14 2.89 3.46 -8.79
C SER A 14 3.99 2.49 -9.24
N GLU A 15 4.06 2.23 -10.54
CA GLU A 15 5.01 1.31 -11.16
C GLU A 15 6.46 1.76 -10.94
N GLY A 16 6.75 3.04 -11.17
CA GLY A 16 8.08 3.59 -11.00
C GLY A 16 8.58 3.51 -9.55
N ASN A 17 7.71 3.76 -8.57
CA ASN A 17 8.10 3.68 -7.16
C ASN A 17 8.20 2.23 -6.70
N PHE A 18 7.32 1.34 -7.18
CA PHE A 18 7.40 -0.09 -6.92
C PHE A 18 8.74 -0.67 -7.43
N LYS A 19 9.10 -0.39 -8.68
CA LYS A 19 10.40 -0.81 -9.25
C LYS A 19 11.60 -0.29 -8.45
N LYS A 20 11.58 0.98 -8.06
CA LYS A 20 12.63 1.57 -7.21
C LYS A 20 12.71 0.89 -5.85
N LEU A 21 11.57 0.56 -5.25
CA LEU A 21 11.50 -0.15 -3.97
C LEU A 21 12.13 -1.53 -4.10
N MET A 22 11.71 -2.32 -5.08
CA MET A 22 12.25 -3.67 -5.29
C MET A 22 13.75 -3.63 -5.61
N ALA A 23 14.22 -2.70 -6.45
CA ALA A 23 15.65 -2.54 -6.72
C ALA A 23 16.47 -2.18 -5.47
N LEU A 24 15.92 -1.38 -4.55
CA LEU A 24 16.57 -1.10 -3.26
C LEU A 24 16.65 -2.37 -2.39
N VAL A 25 15.57 -3.15 -2.35
CA VAL A 25 15.54 -4.41 -1.60
C VAL A 25 16.57 -5.40 -2.15
N GLU A 26 16.60 -5.64 -3.47
CA GLU A 26 17.54 -6.58 -4.08
C GLU A 26 19.02 -6.17 -3.94
N SER A 27 19.30 -4.86 -3.83
CA SER A 27 20.66 -4.35 -3.64
C SER A 27 21.11 -4.32 -2.18
N THR A 28 20.22 -4.62 -1.23
CA THR A 28 20.54 -4.60 0.20
C THR A 28 21.24 -5.89 0.62
N LYS A 29 22.48 -5.79 1.13
CA LYS A 29 23.28 -6.95 1.55
C LYS A 29 22.72 -7.70 2.75
N ASN A 30 22.18 -6.96 3.73
CA ASN A 30 21.67 -7.48 4.98
C ASN A 30 20.20 -7.10 5.15
N PRO A 31 19.27 -7.71 4.42
CA PRO A 31 17.86 -7.27 4.42
C PRO A 31 17.14 -7.54 5.75
N ASP A 32 17.68 -8.45 6.57
CA ASP A 32 17.20 -8.73 7.93
C ASP A 32 17.73 -7.74 8.99
N GLN A 33 18.61 -6.81 8.59
CA GLN A 33 19.10 -5.77 9.50
C GLN A 33 17.93 -5.02 10.13
N GLU A 34 17.91 -5.01 11.46
CA GLU A 34 16.94 -4.21 12.18
C GLU A 34 17.26 -2.71 12.02
N PHE A 35 16.24 -1.93 11.69
CA PHE A 35 16.27 -0.48 11.70
C PHE A 35 16.42 0.05 13.12
N PHE A 36 16.83 1.31 13.25
CA PHE A 36 16.91 1.97 14.56
C PHE A 36 15.61 1.86 15.37
N PRO A 37 15.71 1.75 16.70
CA PRO A 37 14.55 1.70 17.58
C PRO A 37 13.58 2.87 17.36
N GLY A 38 12.27 2.59 17.41
CA GLY A 38 11.20 3.60 17.31
C GLY A 38 10.27 3.44 16.10
N THR A 39 10.57 2.54 15.16
CA THR A 39 9.66 2.16 14.08
C THR A 39 9.00 0.82 14.38
N MET A 40 7.71 0.69 14.08
CA MET A 40 6.98 -0.57 14.24
C MET A 40 7.45 -1.63 13.23
N ASN A 41 7.66 -1.22 11.97
CA ASN A 41 8.29 -2.07 10.98
C ASN A 41 9.80 -2.01 11.21
N ARG A 42 10.39 -3.14 11.60
CA ARG A 42 11.75 -3.20 12.13
C ARG A 42 12.78 -3.59 11.09
N ASN A 43 12.39 -4.10 9.94
CA ASN A 43 13.29 -4.46 8.85
C ASN A 43 12.57 -4.37 7.50
N ILE A 44 13.25 -4.73 6.40
CA ILE A 44 12.67 -4.69 5.05
C ILE A 44 11.42 -5.55 4.96
N ARG A 45 11.48 -6.79 5.46
CA ARG A 45 10.36 -7.73 5.44
C ARG A 45 9.10 -7.14 6.07
N ASP A 46 9.22 -6.50 7.22
CA ASP A 46 8.08 -5.86 7.90
C ASP A 46 7.47 -4.73 7.05
N VAL A 47 8.29 -3.93 6.38
CA VAL A 47 7.83 -2.86 5.49
C VAL A 47 7.08 -3.45 4.29
N LEU A 48 7.62 -4.48 3.65
CA LEU A 48 6.98 -5.11 2.49
C LEU A 48 5.68 -5.83 2.88
N ALA A 49 5.64 -6.48 4.04
CA ALA A 49 4.45 -7.13 4.56
C ALA A 49 3.34 -6.12 4.85
N HIS A 50 3.71 -4.98 5.42
CA HIS A 50 2.79 -3.86 5.62
C HIS A 50 2.20 -3.36 4.29
N LEU A 51 3.02 -3.10 3.27
CA LEU A 51 2.53 -2.69 1.95
C LEU A 51 1.56 -3.71 1.35
N HIS A 52 1.94 -4.98 1.39
CA HIS A 52 1.12 -6.07 0.87
C HIS A 52 -0.25 -6.11 1.56
N HIS A 53 -0.29 -6.03 2.89
CA HIS A 53 -1.56 -6.08 3.62
C HIS A 53 -2.45 -4.88 3.32
N TRP A 54 -1.87 -3.69 3.14
CA TRP A 54 -2.62 -2.51 2.73
C TRP A 54 -3.14 -2.60 1.29
N HIS A 55 -2.45 -3.31 0.39
CA HIS A 55 -3.04 -3.65 -0.91
C HIS A 55 -4.26 -4.56 -0.75
N LEU A 56 -4.19 -5.60 0.09
CA LEU A 56 -5.32 -6.52 0.32
C LEU A 56 -6.54 -5.76 0.86
N MET A 57 -6.33 -4.92 1.89
CA MET A 57 -7.41 -4.10 2.43
C MET A 57 -8.01 -3.17 1.36
N MET A 58 -7.19 -2.53 0.52
CA MET A 58 -7.71 -1.70 -0.56
C MET A 58 -8.50 -2.52 -1.60
N ILE A 59 -8.02 -3.70 -1.98
CA ILE A 59 -8.73 -4.61 -2.90
C ILE A 59 -10.09 -5.03 -2.30
N ASP A 60 -10.14 -5.31 -1.00
CA ASP A 60 -11.37 -5.67 -0.30
C ASP A 60 -12.34 -4.49 -0.23
N TRP A 61 -11.86 -3.30 0.12
CA TRP A 61 -12.68 -2.09 0.13
C TRP A 61 -13.26 -1.79 -1.25
N TYR A 62 -12.44 -1.93 -2.29
CA TYR A 62 -12.87 -1.79 -3.67
C TYR A 62 -13.95 -2.81 -4.03
N THR A 63 -13.73 -4.09 -3.73
CA THR A 63 -14.66 -5.17 -4.08
C THR A 63 -16.02 -4.97 -3.41
N VAL A 64 -16.04 -4.70 -2.11
CA VAL A 64 -17.28 -4.43 -1.37
C VAL A 64 -17.94 -3.14 -1.86
N GLY A 65 -17.15 -2.06 -1.99
CA GLY A 65 -17.64 -0.75 -2.41
C GLY A 65 -18.26 -0.75 -3.82
N MET A 66 -17.62 -1.44 -4.76
CA MET A 66 -18.10 -1.56 -6.14
C MET A 66 -19.32 -2.48 -6.27
N SER A 67 -19.57 -3.36 -5.28
CA SER A 67 -20.83 -4.13 -5.19
C SER A 67 -22.03 -3.31 -4.69
N GLY A 68 -21.83 -2.02 -4.39
CA GLY A 68 -22.86 -1.14 -3.85
C GLY A 68 -22.99 -1.18 -2.32
N GLN A 69 -22.16 -1.97 -1.64
CA GLN A 69 -22.10 -2.08 -0.18
C GLN A 69 -21.14 -1.03 0.41
N THR A 70 -21.17 -0.88 1.74
CA THR A 70 -20.24 0.01 2.45
C THR A 70 -19.12 -0.81 3.08
N PRO A 71 -17.86 -0.68 2.62
CA PRO A 71 -16.73 -1.37 3.23
C PRO A 71 -16.41 -0.82 4.63
N GLU A 72 -15.92 -1.71 5.50
CA GLU A 72 -15.41 -1.32 6.82
C GLU A 72 -13.97 -0.79 6.69
N ILE A 73 -13.83 0.54 6.61
CA ILE A 73 -12.53 1.21 6.42
C ILE A 73 -12.04 1.82 7.74
N PRO A 74 -10.79 1.54 8.19
CA PRO A 74 -9.78 0.71 7.52
C PRO A 74 -10.00 -0.81 7.69
N ALA A 75 -10.59 -1.24 8.80
CA ALA A 75 -10.92 -2.65 9.04
C ALA A 75 -12.01 -2.74 10.11
N LYS A 76 -12.69 -3.89 10.18
CA LYS A 76 -13.70 -4.18 11.20
C LYS A 76 -13.16 -3.96 12.62
N GLY A 77 -13.84 -3.12 13.40
CA GLY A 77 -13.43 -2.79 14.77
C GLY A 77 -12.24 -1.81 14.87
N TYR A 78 -11.82 -1.21 13.76
CA TYR A 78 -10.78 -0.18 13.72
C TYR A 78 -11.30 1.10 13.06
N THR A 79 -10.77 2.23 13.53
CA THR A 79 -10.93 3.55 12.92
C THR A 79 -9.57 4.08 12.48
N TRP A 80 -9.56 5.16 11.69
CA TRP A 80 -8.32 5.88 11.34
C TRP A 80 -7.50 6.32 12.56
N LYS A 81 -8.15 6.62 13.70
CA LYS A 81 -7.46 6.97 14.96
C LYS A 81 -6.73 5.77 15.58
N THR A 82 -7.25 4.56 15.36
CA THR A 82 -6.67 3.31 15.88
C THR A 82 -5.79 2.58 14.87
N THR A 83 -5.46 3.21 13.74
CA THR A 83 -4.56 2.66 12.72
C THR A 83 -3.22 2.16 13.30
N PRO A 84 -2.60 2.81 14.31
CA PRO A 84 -1.41 2.25 14.95
C PRO A 84 -1.62 0.86 15.57
N ARG A 85 -2.80 0.60 16.15
CA ARG A 85 -3.16 -0.71 16.69
C ARG A 85 -3.40 -1.74 15.58
N LEU A 86 -4.05 -1.33 14.49
CA LEU A 86 -4.24 -2.17 13.30
C LEU A 86 -2.87 -2.57 12.71
N ASN A 87 -2.00 -1.58 12.53
CA ASN A 87 -0.66 -1.79 12.01
C ASN A 87 0.17 -2.74 12.88
N ARG A 88 0.04 -2.68 14.22
CA ARG A 88 0.70 -3.63 15.12
C ARG A 88 0.20 -5.05 14.90
N LYS A 89 -1.12 -5.23 14.79
CA LYS A 89 -1.71 -6.53 14.47
C LYS A 89 -1.21 -7.07 13.13
N ILE A 90 -1.19 -6.23 12.10
CA ILE A 90 -0.64 -6.59 10.78
C ILE A 90 0.81 -7.07 10.94
N TRP A 91 1.64 -6.31 11.66
CA TRP A 91 3.02 -6.72 11.92
C TRP A 91 3.10 -8.09 12.62
N GLU A 92 2.29 -8.34 13.66
CA GLU A 92 2.21 -9.62 14.36
C GLU A 92 1.84 -10.78 13.41
N ASP A 93 0.86 -10.55 12.52
CA ASP A 93 0.34 -11.57 11.59
C ASP A 93 1.39 -12.07 10.58
N TYR A 94 2.42 -11.27 10.27
CA TYR A 94 3.48 -11.64 9.32
C TYR A 94 4.78 -12.12 9.99
N GLN A 95 4.86 -12.21 11.32
CA GLN A 95 6.12 -12.59 11.98
C GLN A 95 6.64 -13.97 11.57
N GLY A 96 5.76 -14.90 11.19
CA GLY A 96 6.13 -16.23 10.68
C GLY A 96 6.43 -16.29 9.18
N THR A 97 6.28 -15.20 8.42
CA THR A 97 6.50 -15.16 6.97
C THR A 97 7.92 -14.71 6.66
N VAL A 98 8.63 -15.41 5.79
CA VAL A 98 10.01 -15.07 5.37
C VAL A 98 10.02 -13.98 4.29
N LEU A 99 11.15 -13.28 4.14
CA LEU A 99 11.28 -12.15 3.21
C LEU A 99 10.91 -12.50 1.76
N GLU A 100 11.40 -13.62 1.22
CA GLU A 100 11.12 -14.01 -0.16
C GLU A 100 9.62 -14.23 -0.40
N GLU A 101 8.93 -14.87 0.55
CA GLU A 101 7.48 -15.04 0.46
C GLU A 101 6.74 -13.69 0.52
N VAL A 102 7.19 -12.76 1.38
CA VAL A 102 6.61 -11.40 1.43
C VAL A 102 6.85 -10.64 0.11
N LYS A 103 8.01 -10.80 -0.52
CA LYS A 103 8.31 -10.17 -1.83
C LYS A 103 7.36 -10.68 -2.91
N GLU A 104 7.14 -12.00 -2.98
CA GLU A 104 6.18 -12.61 -3.90
C GLU A 104 4.76 -12.10 -3.65
N LYS A 105 4.30 -12.13 -2.39
CA LYS A 105 2.98 -11.59 -2.01
C LYS A 105 2.82 -10.12 -2.39
N LEU A 106 3.83 -9.30 -2.13
CA LEU A 106 3.80 -7.89 -2.49
C LEU A 106 3.71 -7.71 -4.01
N PHE A 107 4.52 -8.45 -4.79
CA PHE A 107 4.47 -8.43 -6.25
C PHE A 107 3.08 -8.82 -6.77
N THR A 108 2.51 -9.93 -6.32
CA THR A 108 1.17 -10.37 -6.71
C THR A 108 0.11 -9.32 -6.38
N SER A 109 0.14 -8.77 -5.17
CA SER A 109 -0.82 -7.73 -4.77
C SER A 109 -0.65 -6.40 -5.51
N HIS A 110 0.59 -6.06 -5.91
CA HIS A 110 0.87 -4.94 -6.79
C HIS A 110 0.26 -5.13 -8.19
N VAL A 111 0.42 -6.31 -8.79
CA VAL A 111 -0.22 -6.63 -10.07
C VAL A 111 -1.74 -6.51 -9.96
N ASN A 112 -2.33 -7.11 -8.92
CA ASN A 112 -3.77 -7.07 -8.70
C ASN A 112 -4.32 -5.64 -8.57
N ILE A 113 -3.68 -4.79 -7.76
CA ILE A 113 -4.14 -3.41 -7.57
C ILE A 113 -3.93 -2.57 -8.84
N THR A 114 -2.85 -2.79 -9.59
CA THR A 114 -2.61 -2.14 -10.89
C THR A 114 -3.70 -2.52 -11.90
N THR A 115 -4.06 -3.80 -12.00
CA THR A 115 -5.17 -4.25 -12.85
C THR A 115 -6.50 -3.60 -12.48
N LEU A 116 -6.76 -3.31 -11.19
CA LEU A 116 -7.95 -2.56 -10.79
C LEU A 116 -7.90 -1.10 -11.28
N ILE A 117 -6.76 -0.43 -11.16
CA ILE A 117 -6.58 0.94 -11.66
C ILE A 117 -6.77 1.00 -13.18
N GLU A 118 -6.26 0.01 -13.90
CA GLU A 118 -6.34 -0.06 -15.37
C GLU A 118 -7.77 -0.20 -15.90
N LYS A 119 -8.67 -0.84 -15.14
CA LYS A 119 -10.09 -1.01 -15.51
C LYS A 119 -10.89 0.29 -15.56
N HIS A 120 -10.38 1.36 -14.95
CA HIS A 120 -11.13 2.61 -14.82
C HIS A 120 -10.69 3.69 -15.81
N SER A 121 -11.60 4.58 -16.18
CA SER A 121 -11.25 5.82 -16.88
C SER A 121 -10.58 6.84 -15.95
N ASN A 122 -10.04 7.92 -16.52
CA ASN A 122 -9.50 9.02 -15.71
C ASN A 122 -10.59 9.65 -14.81
N ASP A 123 -11.78 9.89 -15.37
CA ASP A 123 -12.87 10.52 -14.64
C ASP A 123 -13.39 9.61 -13.53
N GLU A 124 -13.46 8.29 -13.78
CA GLU A 124 -13.81 7.32 -12.76
C GLU A 124 -12.85 7.33 -11.57
N LEU A 125 -11.56 7.53 -11.83
CA LEU A 125 -10.55 7.59 -10.77
C LEU A 125 -10.52 8.95 -10.06
N PHE A 126 -10.72 10.07 -10.76
CA PHE A 126 -10.40 11.40 -10.22
C PHE A 126 -11.61 12.29 -9.93
N GLU A 127 -12.81 11.94 -10.37
CA GLU A 127 -14.03 12.61 -9.95
C GLU A 127 -14.32 12.32 -8.47
N LYS A 128 -14.48 13.38 -7.67
CA LYS A 128 -14.81 13.27 -6.24
C LYS A 128 -16.27 12.88 -6.07
N LYS A 129 -16.59 12.13 -5.01
CA LYS A 129 -17.96 11.72 -4.66
C LYS A 129 -18.66 10.88 -5.73
N ARG A 130 -17.94 10.38 -6.74
CA ARG A 130 -18.48 9.52 -7.80
C ARG A 130 -19.00 8.20 -7.24
N TYR A 131 -18.22 7.56 -6.38
CA TYR A 131 -18.61 6.33 -5.71
C TYR A 131 -19.00 6.62 -4.27
N ARG A 132 -20.20 6.21 -3.86
CA ARG A 132 -20.72 6.48 -2.51
C ARG A 132 -19.77 6.02 -1.39
N TRP A 133 -19.12 4.87 -1.58
CA TRP A 133 -18.21 4.29 -0.60
C TRP A 133 -16.89 5.07 -0.43
N THR A 134 -16.51 5.92 -1.39
CA THR A 134 -15.30 6.77 -1.27
C THR A 134 -15.58 8.06 -0.50
N GLY A 135 -16.80 8.28 -0.01
CA GLY A 135 -17.17 9.44 0.80
C GLY A 135 -17.03 10.74 0.01
N THR A 136 -16.25 11.69 0.53
CA THR A 136 -16.03 13.01 -0.10
C THR A 136 -14.88 13.04 -1.08
N THR A 137 -14.08 11.97 -1.18
CA THR A 137 -12.89 11.89 -2.04
C THR A 137 -13.17 11.11 -3.33
N SER A 138 -12.16 11.00 -4.19
CA SER A 138 -12.17 10.17 -5.40
C SER A 138 -11.60 8.78 -5.12
N LEU A 139 -11.91 7.81 -5.99
CA LEU A 139 -11.34 6.45 -5.94
C LEU A 139 -9.82 6.46 -6.07
N GLY A 140 -9.30 7.30 -6.95
CA GLY A 140 -7.86 7.51 -7.16
C GLY A 140 -7.12 7.90 -5.89
N ALA A 141 -7.75 8.61 -4.94
CA ALA A 141 -7.12 8.94 -3.66
C ALA A 141 -6.80 7.69 -2.81
N TYR A 142 -7.69 6.68 -2.83
CA TYR A 142 -7.46 5.40 -2.15
C TYR A 142 -6.33 4.62 -2.83
N PHE A 143 -6.35 4.53 -4.16
CA PHE A 143 -5.26 3.88 -4.90
C PHE A 143 -3.91 4.57 -4.70
N ILE A 144 -3.85 5.91 -4.72
CA ILE A 144 -2.64 6.68 -4.41
C ILE A 144 -2.14 6.33 -3.01
N GLY A 145 -3.05 6.27 -2.03
CA GLY A 145 -2.76 5.94 -0.64
C GLY A 145 -2.18 4.53 -0.44
N ALA A 146 -2.62 3.55 -1.25
CA ALA A 146 -2.14 2.17 -1.18
C ALA A 146 -0.93 1.88 -2.08
N THR A 147 -0.65 2.72 -3.09
CA THR A 147 0.40 2.46 -4.10
C THR A 147 1.48 3.55 -4.11
N SER A 148 1.47 4.44 -5.11
CA SER A 148 2.50 5.46 -5.37
C SER A 148 3.01 6.18 -4.12
N SER A 149 2.11 6.66 -3.25
CA SER A 149 2.50 7.36 -2.02
C SER A 149 2.98 6.41 -0.92
N HIS A 150 2.45 5.20 -0.86
CA HIS A 150 2.86 4.19 0.11
C HIS A 150 4.25 3.65 -0.20
N TYR A 151 4.56 3.41 -1.48
CA TYR A 151 5.91 3.04 -1.92
C TYR A 151 6.93 4.15 -1.66
N ASP A 152 6.56 5.42 -1.86
CA ASP A 152 7.43 6.57 -1.51
C ASP A 152 7.73 6.62 0.00
N TRP A 153 6.73 6.36 0.85
CA TRP A 153 6.93 6.19 2.29
C TRP A 153 7.87 5.03 2.61
N ALA A 154 7.65 3.86 2.00
CA ALA A 154 8.46 2.66 2.25
C ALA A 154 9.92 2.87 1.85
N LEU A 155 10.17 3.47 0.68
CA LEU A 155 11.50 3.85 0.21
C LEU A 155 12.22 4.76 1.21
N LYS A 156 11.53 5.78 1.73
CA LYS A 156 12.10 6.70 2.73
C LYS A 156 12.40 5.99 4.04
N LEU A 157 11.49 5.14 4.50
CA LEU A 157 11.64 4.39 5.73
C LEU A 157 12.82 3.42 5.67
N ILE A 158 12.91 2.60 4.62
CA ILE A 158 14.01 1.65 4.43
C ILE A 158 15.34 2.38 4.32
N LYS A 159 15.44 3.43 3.49
CA LYS A 159 16.68 4.21 3.37
C LYS A 159 17.14 4.80 4.69
N LYS A 160 16.21 5.33 5.50
CA LYS A 160 16.53 5.85 6.83
C LYS A 160 16.94 4.75 7.80
N GLY A 161 16.31 3.57 7.71
CA GLY A 161 16.60 2.43 8.58
C GLY A 161 17.91 1.71 8.27
N LEU A 162 18.41 1.84 7.05
CA LEU A 162 19.69 1.27 6.60
C LEU A 162 20.90 2.22 6.73
N MET A 163 20.66 3.50 7.07
CA MET A 163 21.73 4.45 7.43
C MET A 163 22.32 4.10 8.80
#